data_AF-A0A4R2JJS3-F1
#
_entry.id   AF-A0A4R2JJS3-F1
#
_cell.length_a   1.000
_cell.length_b   1.000
_cell.length_c   1.000
_cell.angle_alpha   90.00
_cell.angle_beta   90.00
_cell.angle_gamma   90.00
#
_symmetry.space_group_name_H-M   'P 1'
#
loop_
_entity.id
_entity.type
_entity.pdbx_description
1 polymer ?
#
loop_
_entity_poly.entity_id
_entity_poly.type
_entity_poly.pdbx_seq_one_letter_code
_entity_poly.pdbx_strand_id
1 'polypeptide(L)'
;MFIHFGSNQGEHTDVTQPDLTEIYPDIEKAARITASAWQGTIDIDDAIQEISLALLADNYVENVIAMDPAARRTVLRKIGQHIAAHYRTEYELFSGHYRYGPGEVRGLLHRGALHDDPRDSFDAGTADLRAAWPALNKRYQAALTARFLNGQEPGDGAERMRITRAIDTLTELMNRNVRSQAAPGHDGPGARQAMSNGRAAWVTRRDAQQRLRALPSIDVL
;
A
#
# COMPACT_ATOMS: atom_id res chain seq x y z
N MET A 1 33.31 -50.21 -39.97
CA MET A 1 31.94 -49.65 -40.00
C MET A 1 31.24 -50.05 -38.70
N PHE A 2 31.39 -49.24 -37.65
CA PHE A 2 30.64 -49.36 -36.39
C PHE A 2 30.43 -47.94 -35.88
N ILE A 3 29.17 -47.52 -35.86
CA ILE A 3 28.76 -46.17 -35.46
C ILE A 3 28.60 -46.22 -33.93
N HIS A 4 29.50 -45.58 -33.20
CA HIS A 4 29.32 -45.32 -31.77
C HIS A 4 28.38 -44.13 -31.61
N PHE A 5 27.15 -44.41 -31.18
CA PHE A 5 26.25 -43.40 -30.62
C PHE A 5 26.81 -42.98 -29.25
N GLY A 6 27.48 -41.84 -29.22
CA GLY A 6 27.81 -41.16 -27.97
C GLY A 6 26.52 -40.72 -27.28
N SER A 7 26.28 -41.26 -26.09
CA SER A 7 25.24 -40.82 -25.18
C SER A 7 25.53 -39.37 -24.79
N ASN A 8 24.83 -38.43 -25.44
CA ASN A 8 24.81 -37.04 -25.04
C ASN A 8 24.06 -36.97 -23.71
N GLN A 9 24.81 -36.95 -22.60
CA GLN A 9 24.30 -36.59 -21.29
C GLN A 9 23.84 -35.14 -21.41
N GLY A 10 22.53 -34.93 -21.50
CA GLY A 10 21.94 -33.62 -21.36
C GLY A 10 22.30 -33.09 -19.98
N GLU A 11 23.27 -32.20 -19.95
CA GLU A 11 23.46 -31.23 -18.88
C GLU A 11 22.08 -30.60 -18.64
N HIS A 12 21.41 -31.04 -17.58
CA HIS A 12 20.36 -30.26 -16.96
C HIS A 12 21.07 -29.03 -16.41
N THR A 13 21.24 -28.00 -17.24
CA THR A 13 21.38 -26.64 -16.75
C THR A 13 20.17 -26.42 -15.86
N ASP A 14 20.40 -26.51 -14.56
CA ASP A 14 19.52 -25.97 -13.54
C ASP A 14 19.39 -24.48 -13.85
N VAL A 15 18.45 -24.13 -14.73
CA VAL A 15 18.02 -22.76 -14.90
C VAL A 15 17.32 -22.47 -13.60
N THR A 16 18.08 -22.02 -12.61
CA THR A 16 17.56 -21.54 -11.34
C THR A 16 16.55 -20.47 -11.71
N GLN A 17 15.28 -20.84 -11.74
CA GLN A 17 14.26 -19.86 -12.04
C GLN A 17 14.38 -18.80 -10.95
N PRO A 18 14.46 -17.53 -11.32
CA PRO A 18 14.61 -16.44 -10.38
C PRO A 18 13.45 -16.53 -9.39
N ASP A 19 13.80 -16.95 -8.17
CA ASP A 19 12.82 -17.27 -7.16
C ASP A 19 12.60 -16.02 -6.30
N LEU A 20 11.33 -15.72 -6.05
CA LEU A 20 10.93 -14.62 -5.17
C LEU A 20 11.61 -14.72 -3.79
N THR A 21 11.98 -15.94 -3.36
CA THR A 21 12.71 -16.15 -2.09
C THR A 21 13.98 -15.32 -1.97
N GLU A 22 14.68 -15.02 -3.08
CA GLU A 22 15.90 -14.22 -3.09
C GLU A 22 15.67 -12.76 -2.66
N ILE A 23 14.52 -12.21 -3.04
CA ILE A 23 14.14 -10.81 -2.76
C ILE A 23 13.02 -10.70 -1.72
N TYR A 24 12.55 -11.82 -1.17
CA TYR A 24 11.48 -11.86 -0.18
C TYR A 24 11.74 -10.93 1.03
N PRO A 25 12.97 -10.86 1.61
CA PRO A 25 13.24 -9.92 2.70
C PRO A 25 13.10 -8.44 2.31
N ASP A 26 13.32 -8.09 1.04
CA ASP A 26 13.13 -6.73 0.53
C ASP A 26 11.65 -6.47 0.21
N ILE A 27 10.90 -7.48 -0.26
CA ILE A 27 9.44 -7.43 -0.43
C ILE A 27 8.77 -7.19 0.92
N GLU A 28 9.11 -7.98 1.94
CA GLU A 28 8.55 -7.86 3.29
C GLU A 28 8.80 -6.45 3.88
N LYS A 29 10.00 -5.90 3.71
CA LYS A 29 10.30 -4.52 4.13
C LYS A 29 9.42 -3.50 3.41
N ALA A 30 9.25 -3.64 2.09
CA ALA A 30 8.40 -2.75 1.32
C ALA A 30 6.92 -2.86 1.74
N ALA A 31 6.44 -4.07 2.00
CA ALA A 31 5.09 -4.35 2.48
C ALA A 31 4.84 -3.74 3.86
N ARG A 32 5.75 -3.91 4.82
CA ARG A 32 5.65 -3.28 6.16
C ARG A 32 5.56 -1.76 6.07
N ILE A 33 6.40 -1.13 5.24
CA ILE A 33 6.36 0.32 5.02
C ILE A 33 5.01 0.73 4.41
N THR A 34 4.52 -0.03 3.44
CA THR A 34 3.26 0.24 2.76
C THR A 34 2.08 0.12 3.71
N ALA A 35 1.94 -1.00 4.42
CA ALA A 35 0.86 -1.23 5.38
C ALA A 35 0.88 -0.21 6.54
N SER A 36 2.07 0.20 6.99
CA SER A 36 2.20 1.26 8.00
C SER A 36 1.75 2.62 7.47
N ALA A 37 2.10 2.96 6.23
CA ALA A 37 1.68 4.22 5.60
C ALA A 37 0.18 4.26 5.29
N TRP A 38 -0.42 3.09 5.08
CA TRP A 38 -1.82 2.90 4.68
C TRP A 38 -2.59 2.09 5.72
N GLN A 39 -2.45 2.48 7.00
CA GLN A 39 -2.99 1.71 8.11
C GLN A 39 -4.51 1.50 7.99
N GLY A 40 -4.92 0.23 8.01
CA GLY A 40 -6.32 -0.19 7.92
C GLY A 40 -6.88 -0.25 6.50
N THR A 41 -6.07 0.03 5.47
CA THR A 41 -6.42 -0.16 4.05
C THR A 41 -5.91 -1.51 3.54
N ILE A 42 -4.65 -1.83 3.85
CA ILE A 42 -4.01 -3.11 3.49
C ILE A 42 -3.18 -3.57 4.68
N ASP A 43 -3.19 -4.87 4.97
CA ASP A 43 -2.32 -5.44 6.00
C ASP A 43 -0.96 -5.86 5.42
N ILE A 44 -0.04 -6.30 6.28
CA ILE A 44 1.33 -6.64 5.85
C ILE A 44 1.31 -7.88 4.97
N ASP A 45 0.52 -8.89 5.32
CA ASP A 45 0.50 -10.18 4.63
C ASP A 45 -0.13 -10.03 3.23
N ASP A 46 -1.20 -9.25 3.13
CA ASP A 46 -1.82 -8.83 1.87
C ASP A 46 -0.82 -8.04 1.01
N ALA A 47 -0.13 -7.07 1.60
CA ALA A 47 0.86 -6.29 0.86
C ALA A 47 2.02 -7.15 0.36
N ILE A 48 2.47 -8.16 1.11
CA ILE A 48 3.47 -9.13 0.65
C ILE A 48 2.92 -9.92 -0.54
N GLN A 49 1.71 -10.47 -0.41
CA GLN A 49 1.08 -11.28 -1.45
C GLN A 49 0.89 -10.47 -2.73
N GLU A 50 0.30 -9.29 -2.65
CA GLU A 50 0.01 -8.43 -3.80
C GLU A 50 1.29 -7.93 -4.49
N ILE A 51 2.32 -7.53 -3.74
CA ILE A 51 3.62 -7.16 -4.33
C ILE A 51 4.24 -8.37 -5.04
N SER A 52 4.16 -9.56 -4.45
CA SER A 52 4.68 -10.79 -5.05
C SER A 52 3.92 -11.16 -6.33
N LEU A 53 2.58 -11.07 -6.32
CA LEU A 53 1.74 -11.31 -7.47
C LEU A 53 2.03 -10.33 -8.61
N ALA A 54 2.19 -9.04 -8.31
CA ALA A 54 2.54 -8.02 -9.30
C ALA A 54 3.88 -8.32 -9.99
N LEU A 55 4.90 -8.74 -9.22
CA LEU A 55 6.20 -9.11 -9.78
C LEU A 55 6.12 -10.35 -10.69
N LEU A 56 5.32 -11.35 -10.31
CA LEU A 56 5.14 -12.58 -11.08
C LEU A 56 4.32 -12.36 -12.35
N ALA A 57 3.22 -11.61 -12.24
CA ALA A 57 2.31 -11.35 -13.36
C ALA A 57 3.03 -10.63 -14.52
N ASP A 58 3.93 -9.70 -14.18
CA ASP A 58 4.70 -8.94 -15.17
C ASP A 58 6.01 -9.63 -15.58
N ASN A 59 6.29 -10.85 -15.09
CA ASN A 59 7.60 -11.52 -15.20
C ASN A 59 8.77 -10.60 -14.83
N TYR A 60 8.55 -9.71 -13.86
CA TYR A 60 9.47 -8.63 -13.54
C TYR A 60 10.49 -9.01 -12.46
N VAL A 61 10.34 -10.20 -11.87
CA VAL A 61 11.21 -10.74 -10.81
C VAL A 61 12.69 -10.68 -11.18
N GLU A 62 13.06 -11.12 -12.39
CA GLU A 62 14.44 -11.10 -12.90
C GLU A 62 15.07 -9.71 -12.85
N ASN A 63 14.34 -8.74 -13.40
CA ASN A 63 14.81 -7.36 -13.46
C ASN A 63 15.00 -6.80 -12.05
N VAL A 64 14.07 -7.10 -11.14
CA VAL A 64 14.16 -6.62 -9.76
C VAL A 64 15.31 -7.28 -9.00
N ILE A 65 15.56 -8.57 -9.20
CA ILE A 65 16.71 -9.28 -8.61
C ILE A 65 18.03 -8.65 -9.09
N ALA A 66 18.14 -8.39 -10.40
CA ALA A 66 19.34 -7.83 -11.02
C ALA A 66 19.62 -6.36 -10.65
N MET A 67 18.65 -5.64 -10.06
CA MET A 67 18.84 -4.26 -9.62
C MET A 67 19.79 -4.15 -8.42
N ASP A 68 20.51 -3.02 -8.37
CA ASP A 68 21.18 -2.58 -7.15
C ASP A 68 20.17 -2.51 -5.97
N PRO A 69 20.57 -2.87 -4.73
CA PRO A 69 19.67 -2.89 -3.58
C PRO A 69 18.90 -1.59 -3.33
N ALA A 70 19.48 -0.41 -3.62
CA ALA A 70 18.78 0.86 -3.44
C ALA A 70 17.69 1.08 -4.50
N ALA A 71 17.98 0.71 -5.75
CA ALA A 71 17.02 0.78 -6.85
C ALA A 71 15.86 -0.21 -6.63
N ARG A 72 16.19 -1.47 -6.27
CA ARG A 72 15.21 -2.51 -5.93
C ARG A 72 14.23 -2.05 -4.86
N ARG A 73 14.72 -1.56 -3.73
CA ARG A 73 13.86 -1.04 -2.64
C ARG A 73 12.94 0.09 -3.10
N THR A 74 13.44 0.96 -3.97
CA THR A 74 12.66 2.07 -4.50
C THR A 74 11.51 1.56 -5.39
N VAL A 75 11.78 0.59 -6.25
CA VAL A 75 10.79 -0.04 -7.13
C VAL A 75 9.75 -0.81 -6.33
N LEU A 76 10.16 -1.68 -5.41
CA LEU A 76 9.25 -2.45 -4.56
C LEU A 76 8.32 -1.53 -3.74
N ARG A 77 8.86 -0.42 -3.22
CA ARG A 77 8.05 0.58 -2.54
C ARG A 77 7.03 1.23 -3.49
N LYS A 78 7.39 1.55 -4.73
CA LYS A 78 6.45 2.11 -5.72
C LYS A 78 5.31 1.14 -6.03
N ILE A 79 5.63 -0.15 -6.21
CA ILE A 79 4.63 -1.21 -6.42
C ILE A 79 3.67 -1.25 -5.24
N GLY A 80 4.18 -1.32 -4.01
CA GLY A 80 3.34 -1.31 -2.80
C GLY A 80 2.44 -0.07 -2.69
N GLN A 81 2.96 1.12 -3.01
CA GLN A 81 2.14 2.34 -3.01
C GLN A 81 1.03 2.31 -4.07
N HIS A 82 1.29 1.72 -5.24
CA HIS A 82 0.27 1.59 -6.29
C HIS A 82 -0.85 0.64 -5.87
N ILE A 83 -0.51 -0.51 -5.31
CA ILE A 83 -1.47 -1.49 -4.75
C ILE A 83 -2.31 -0.83 -3.65
N ALA A 84 -1.68 -0.14 -2.70
CA ALA A 84 -2.41 0.51 -1.60
C ALA A 84 -3.37 1.61 -2.11
N ALA A 85 -2.99 2.35 -3.15
CA ALA A 85 -3.87 3.33 -3.78
C ALA A 85 -5.09 2.67 -4.48
N HIS A 86 -4.92 1.47 -5.04
CA HIS A 86 -6.03 0.69 -5.59
C HIS A 86 -7.00 0.26 -4.48
N TYR A 87 -6.48 -0.39 -3.42
CA TYR A 87 -7.28 -0.80 -2.26
C TYR A 87 -8.00 0.37 -1.59
N ARG A 88 -7.37 1.54 -1.55
CA ARG A 88 -8.05 2.76 -1.10
C ARG A 88 -9.24 3.09 -1.97
N THR A 89 -9.07 3.12 -3.29
CA THR A 89 -10.17 3.46 -4.22
C THR A 89 -11.35 2.52 -4.00
N GLU A 90 -11.09 1.23 -3.81
CA GLU A 90 -12.13 0.24 -3.47
C GLU A 90 -12.77 0.52 -2.10
N TYR A 91 -11.95 0.82 -1.09
CA TYR A 91 -12.43 1.19 0.24
C TYR A 91 -13.31 2.45 0.21
N GLU A 92 -12.92 3.46 -0.56
CA GLU A 92 -13.67 4.70 -0.76
C GLU A 92 -15.00 4.45 -1.45
N LEU A 93 -14.99 3.66 -2.52
CA LEU A 93 -16.21 3.27 -3.23
C LEU A 93 -17.18 2.53 -2.30
N PHE A 94 -16.67 1.66 -1.43
CA PHE A 94 -17.47 0.81 -0.57
C PHE A 94 -17.92 1.50 0.73
N SER A 95 -17.05 2.29 1.35
CA SER A 95 -17.30 2.91 2.67
C SER A 95 -17.74 4.37 2.59
N GLY A 96 -17.53 5.03 1.45
CA GLY A 96 -17.77 6.47 1.29
C GLY A 96 -16.74 7.36 2.00
N HIS A 97 -15.70 6.79 2.63
CA HIS A 97 -14.71 7.55 3.39
C HIS A 97 -13.36 7.63 2.69
N TYR A 98 -12.92 8.86 2.41
CA TYR A 98 -11.61 9.14 1.83
C TYR A 98 -10.46 8.83 2.79
N ARG A 99 -9.36 8.26 2.28
CA ARG A 99 -8.13 8.07 3.06
C ARG A 99 -6.91 8.72 2.42
N TYR A 100 -6.25 9.56 3.18
CA TYR A 100 -4.99 10.19 2.78
C TYR A 100 -3.81 9.24 2.93
N GLY A 101 -2.93 9.25 1.92
CA GLY A 101 -1.57 8.71 2.02
C GLY A 101 -0.53 9.79 2.36
N PRO A 102 0.65 9.42 2.91
CA PRO A 102 1.70 10.39 3.24
C PRO A 102 2.21 11.20 2.04
N GLY A 103 2.19 10.62 0.85
CA GLY A 103 2.56 11.31 -0.39
C GLY A 103 1.59 12.43 -0.76
N GLU A 104 0.29 12.24 -0.50
CA GLU A 104 -0.74 13.24 -0.79
C GLU A 104 -0.68 14.39 0.20
N VAL A 105 -0.49 14.09 1.50
CA VAL A 105 -0.27 15.11 2.53
C VAL A 105 0.98 15.93 2.20
N ARG A 106 2.07 15.28 1.78
CA ARG A 106 3.26 15.99 1.29
C ARG A 106 2.94 16.87 0.07
N GLY A 107 2.12 16.38 -0.85
CA GLY A 107 1.66 17.15 -2.01
C GLY A 107 0.84 18.39 -1.61
N LEU A 108 -0.09 18.25 -0.65
CA LEU A 108 -0.85 19.36 -0.09
C LEU A 108 0.06 20.42 0.52
N LEU A 109 1.05 20.00 1.31
CA LEU A 109 2.04 20.90 1.91
C LEU A 109 2.85 21.65 0.84
N HIS A 110 3.30 20.97 -0.22
CA HIS A 110 4.01 21.60 -1.34
C HIS A 110 3.16 22.57 -2.16
N ARG A 111 1.85 22.32 -2.26
CA ARG A 111 0.89 23.23 -2.89
C ARG A 111 0.50 24.42 -2.01
N GLY A 112 1.07 24.49 -0.80
CA GLY A 112 0.87 25.62 0.07
C GLY A 112 -0.34 25.52 1.00
N ALA A 113 -0.79 24.32 1.36
CA ALA A 113 -1.92 24.14 2.30
C ALA A 113 -1.77 24.87 3.66
N LEU A 114 -0.54 25.26 4.02
CA LEU A 114 -0.22 26.06 5.22
C LEU A 114 -0.24 27.57 5.02
N HIS A 115 -0.37 28.08 3.78
CA HIS A 115 -0.49 29.51 3.53
C HIS A 115 -1.91 29.96 3.90
N ASP A 116 -2.04 31.13 4.51
CA ASP A 116 -3.32 31.73 4.86
C ASP A 116 -3.91 32.60 3.72
N ASP A 117 -3.51 32.39 2.46
CA ASP A 117 -4.09 33.16 1.34
C ASP A 117 -5.54 32.68 1.08
N PRO A 118 -6.55 33.57 1.16
CA PRO A 118 -7.95 33.22 0.88
C PRO A 118 -8.20 32.74 -0.56
N ARG A 119 -7.24 32.95 -1.47
CA ARG A 119 -7.29 32.54 -2.88
C ARG A 119 -6.69 31.17 -3.13
N ASP A 120 -5.99 30.59 -2.15
CA ASP A 120 -5.43 29.25 -2.28
C ASP A 120 -6.53 28.19 -2.10
N SER A 121 -6.55 27.26 -3.06
CA SER A 121 -7.49 26.14 -3.23
C SER A 121 -8.20 25.71 -1.93
N PHE A 122 -9.49 26.04 -1.81
CA PHE A 122 -10.42 25.42 -0.86
C PHE A 122 -10.78 23.99 -1.33
N ASP A 123 -9.77 23.15 -1.55
CA ASP A 123 -10.01 21.72 -1.70
C ASP A 123 -10.18 21.07 -0.32
N ALA A 124 -10.96 19.97 -0.30
CA ALA A 124 -11.26 19.24 0.93
C ALA A 124 -9.99 18.79 1.67
N GLY A 125 -8.94 18.42 0.93
CA GLY A 125 -7.65 18.02 1.49
C GLY A 125 -6.96 19.12 2.28
N THR A 126 -7.01 20.36 1.79
CA THR A 126 -6.45 21.53 2.47
C THR A 126 -7.25 21.86 3.74
N ALA A 127 -8.58 21.78 3.67
CA ALA A 127 -9.45 21.97 4.83
C ALA A 127 -9.20 20.92 5.92
N ASP A 128 -9.10 19.63 5.54
CA ASP A 128 -8.82 18.53 6.44
C ASP A 128 -7.43 18.64 7.08
N LEU A 129 -6.43 19.04 6.29
CA LEU A 129 -5.07 19.27 6.79
C LEU A 129 -5.06 20.38 7.84
N ARG A 130 -5.71 21.52 7.56
CA ARG A 130 -5.83 22.64 8.50
C ARG A 130 -6.61 22.26 9.75
N ALA A 131 -7.64 21.43 9.64
CA ALA A 131 -8.38 20.91 10.79
C ALA A 131 -7.54 19.95 11.65
N ALA A 132 -6.64 19.17 11.04
CA ALA A 132 -5.73 18.26 11.75
C ALA A 132 -4.50 18.97 12.35
N TRP A 133 -4.08 20.08 11.76
CA TRP A 133 -2.86 20.82 12.13
C TRP A 133 -2.73 21.18 13.62
N PRO A 134 -3.78 21.62 14.33
CA PRO A 134 -3.68 21.97 15.76
C PRO A 134 -3.33 20.78 16.65
N ALA A 135 -3.68 19.56 16.24
CA ALA A 135 -3.40 18.32 16.99
C ALA A 135 -1.97 17.81 16.79
N LEU A 136 -1.25 18.32 15.78
CA LEU A 136 0.14 17.96 15.54
C LEU A 136 1.05 18.58 16.62
N ASN A 137 2.03 17.83 17.14
CA ASN A 137 2.92 18.38 18.17
C ASN A 137 3.71 19.60 17.66
N LYS A 138 4.09 20.52 18.57
CA LYS A 138 4.76 21.77 18.21
C LYS A 138 6.12 21.60 17.51
N ARG A 139 6.84 20.52 17.84
CA ARG A 139 8.14 20.22 17.21
C ARG A 139 7.98 19.81 15.75
N TYR A 140 6.91 19.09 15.42
CA TYR A 140 6.55 18.68 14.07
C TYR A 140 5.94 19.83 13.29
N GLN A 141 5.06 20.63 13.91
CA GLN A 141 4.58 21.88 13.31
C GLN A 141 5.77 22.76 12.89
N ALA A 142 6.72 23.03 13.80
CA ALA A 142 7.89 23.86 13.50
C ALA A 142 8.74 23.31 12.34
N ALA A 143 8.98 21.99 12.30
CA ALA A 143 9.73 21.36 11.22
C ALA A 143 9.02 21.47 9.86
N LEU A 144 7.70 21.29 9.84
CA LEU A 144 6.90 21.42 8.62
C LEU A 144 6.77 22.88 8.17
N THR A 145 6.59 23.83 9.09
CA THR A 145 6.58 25.27 8.79
C THR A 145 7.93 25.71 8.21
N ALA A 146 9.04 25.34 8.84
CA ALA A 146 10.38 25.62 8.35
C ALA A 146 10.56 25.13 6.90
N ARG A 147 10.14 23.89 6.63
CA ARG A 147 10.29 23.29 5.30
C ARG A 147 9.34 23.86 4.25
N PHE A 148 8.04 23.89 4.53
CA PHE A 148 7.00 24.07 3.53
C PHE A 148 6.42 25.49 3.47
N LEU A 149 6.55 26.27 4.55
CA LEU A 149 6.12 27.67 4.57
C LEU A 149 7.31 28.62 4.36
N ASN A 150 8.43 28.34 5.03
CA ASN A 150 9.62 29.21 4.97
C ASN A 150 10.62 28.79 3.87
N GLY A 151 10.37 27.67 3.18
CA GLY A 151 11.23 27.17 2.11
C GLY A 151 12.62 26.71 2.56
N GLN A 152 12.82 26.42 3.85
CA GLN A 152 14.13 26.00 4.35
C GLN A 152 14.45 24.58 3.89
N GLU A 153 15.68 24.36 3.43
CA GLU A 153 16.19 23.03 3.12
C GLU A 153 16.49 22.26 4.42
N PRO A 154 16.19 20.95 4.49
CA PRO A 154 16.53 20.15 5.66
C PRO A 154 18.05 20.08 5.79
N GLY A 155 18.58 20.45 6.96
CA GLY A 155 20.00 20.41 7.25
C GLY A 155 20.52 18.97 7.30
N ASP A 156 20.33 18.31 8.44
CA ASP A 156 20.89 16.99 8.70
C ASP A 156 19.90 15.83 8.45
N GLY A 157 20.41 14.60 8.54
CA GLY A 157 19.60 13.39 8.41
C GLY A 157 18.51 13.28 9.50
N ALA A 158 18.75 13.83 10.69
CA ALA A 158 17.79 13.81 11.79
C ALA A 158 16.60 14.75 11.52
N GLU A 159 16.84 15.89 10.89
CA GLU A 159 15.82 16.83 10.46
C GLU A 159 14.99 16.26 9.31
N ARG A 160 15.63 15.63 8.32
CA ARG A 160 14.91 14.89 7.25
C ARG A 160 14.01 13.82 7.82
N MET A 161 14.51 13.03 8.78
CA MET A 161 13.73 12.01 9.47
C MET A 161 12.56 12.61 10.25
N ARG A 162 12.78 13.75 10.91
CA ARG A 162 11.75 14.48 11.65
C ARG A 162 10.63 14.97 10.74
N ILE A 163 10.97 15.52 9.57
CA ILE A 163 10.00 15.96 8.57
C ILE A 163 9.17 14.77 8.08
N THR A 164 9.81 13.63 7.77
CA THR A 164 9.10 12.41 7.36
C THR A 164 8.11 11.96 8.44
N ARG A 165 8.57 11.84 9.70
CA ARG A 165 7.69 11.45 10.82
C ARG A 165 6.57 12.45 11.07
N ALA A 166 6.82 13.74 10.88
CA ALA A 166 5.81 14.78 11.00
C ALA A 166 4.71 14.62 9.95
N ILE A 167 5.08 14.28 8.70
CA ILE A 167 4.12 13.99 7.62
C ILE A 167 3.31 12.73 7.94
N ASP A 168 3.96 11.66 8.40
CA ASP A 168 3.27 10.41 8.76
C ASP A 168 2.25 10.65 9.88
N THR A 169 2.65 11.35 10.95
CA THR A 169 1.76 11.70 12.05
C THR A 169 0.61 12.62 11.61
N LEU A 170 0.89 13.60 10.74
CA LEU A 170 -0.16 14.48 10.20
C LEU A 170 -1.17 13.69 9.36
N THR A 171 -0.69 12.72 8.55
CA THR A 171 -1.54 11.82 7.76
C THR A 171 -2.48 11.01 8.66
N GLU A 172 -1.98 10.44 9.75
CA GLU A 172 -2.80 9.72 10.73
C GLU A 172 -3.87 10.61 11.37
N LEU A 173 -3.52 11.86 11.70
CA LEU A 173 -4.44 12.84 12.28
C LEU A 173 -5.54 13.24 11.29
N MET A 174 -5.20 13.51 10.03
CA MET A 174 -6.17 13.79 8.96
C MET A 174 -7.15 12.61 8.80
N ASN A 175 -6.62 11.39 8.70
CA ASN A 175 -7.44 10.18 8.58
C ASN A 175 -8.29 9.89 9.83
N ARG A 176 -7.86 10.34 11.01
CA ARG A 176 -8.68 10.26 12.23
C ARG A 176 -9.84 11.25 12.17
N ASN A 177 -9.60 12.48 11.74
CA ASN A 177 -10.61 13.52 11.65
C ASN A 177 -11.71 13.13 10.64
N VAL A 178 -11.35 12.67 9.44
CA VAL A 178 -12.32 12.21 8.43
C VAL A 178 -13.18 11.08 8.99
N ARG A 179 -12.58 10.10 9.68
CA ARG A 179 -13.33 9.01 10.33
C ARG A 179 -14.24 9.48 11.46
N SER A 180 -13.87 10.52 12.19
CA SER A 180 -14.72 11.07 13.26
C SER A 180 -15.87 11.94 12.74
N GLN A 181 -15.68 12.58 11.58
CA GLN A 181 -16.71 13.37 10.91
C GLN A 181 -17.72 12.50 10.16
N ALA A 182 -17.29 11.30 9.75
CA ALA A 182 -18.15 10.20 9.36
C ALA A 182 -18.97 9.71 10.58
N ALA A 183 -20.07 10.41 10.89
CA ALA A 183 -20.96 10.07 11.99
C ALA A 183 -21.49 8.61 11.91
N PRO A 184 -21.81 7.97 13.05
CA PRO A 184 -22.37 6.63 13.10
C PRO A 184 -23.83 6.65 12.66
N GLY A 185 -24.09 6.57 11.35
CA GLY A 185 -25.46 6.79 10.87
C GLY A 185 -25.77 6.32 9.45
N HIS A 186 -24.89 5.57 8.79
CA HIS A 186 -25.21 4.95 7.51
C HIS A 186 -24.67 3.52 7.44
N ASP A 187 -25.32 2.62 8.17
CA ASP A 187 -25.48 1.23 7.73
C ASP A 187 -26.39 1.26 6.48
N GLY A 188 -25.81 1.70 5.35
CA GLY A 188 -26.42 1.44 4.05
C GLY A 188 -26.51 -0.08 3.84
N PRO A 189 -27.45 -0.57 3.01
CA PRO A 189 -27.58 -1.99 2.70
C PRO A 189 -26.32 -2.45 1.94
N GLY A 190 -25.30 -2.86 2.70
CA GLY A 190 -23.95 -3.09 2.17
C GLY A 190 -22.81 -2.88 3.17
N ALA A 191 -23.02 -2.30 4.35
CA ALA A 191 -21.97 -2.08 5.35
C ALA A 191 -21.39 -3.40 5.91
N ARG A 192 -20.44 -4.00 5.19
CA ARG A 192 -19.61 -5.08 5.72
C ARG A 192 -18.51 -4.42 6.53
N GLN A 193 -18.47 -4.71 7.83
CA GLN A 193 -17.24 -4.51 8.62
C GLN A 193 -16.08 -5.15 7.88
N ALA A 194 -14.99 -4.41 7.66
CA ALA A 194 -13.78 -4.93 7.04
C ALA A 194 -13.33 -6.18 7.80
N MET A 195 -13.51 -7.35 7.18
CA MET A 195 -13.12 -8.64 7.72
C MET A 195 -11.64 -8.83 7.41
N SER A 196 -10.80 -9.00 8.43
CA SER A 196 -9.44 -9.50 8.19
C SER A 196 -9.49 -10.92 7.61
N ASN A 197 -8.48 -11.28 6.82
CA ASN A 197 -8.43 -12.51 6.02
C ASN A 197 -8.74 -13.81 6.78
N GLY A 198 -8.43 -13.87 8.08
CA GLY A 198 -8.79 -15.01 8.93
C GLY A 198 -10.30 -15.27 9.04
N ARG A 199 -11.13 -14.25 8.86
CA ARG A 199 -12.61 -14.35 8.91
C ARG A 199 -13.21 -14.59 7.52
N ALA A 200 -12.56 -14.10 6.46
CA ALA A 200 -12.99 -14.32 5.06
C ALA A 200 -12.82 -15.79 4.63
N ALA A 201 -11.74 -16.45 5.05
CA ALA A 201 -11.51 -17.87 4.78
C ALA A 201 -12.61 -18.80 5.34
N TRP A 202 -13.28 -18.41 6.43
CA TRP A 202 -14.36 -19.17 7.05
C TRP A 202 -15.71 -19.03 6.30
N VAL A 203 -15.95 -17.88 5.67
CA VAL A 203 -17.18 -17.61 4.89
C VAL A 203 -17.11 -18.28 3.52
N THR A 204 -15.98 -18.18 2.81
CA THR A 204 -15.79 -18.81 1.48
C THR A 204 -15.86 -20.34 1.56
N ARG A 205 -15.42 -20.94 2.68
CA ARG A 205 -15.52 -22.39 2.91
C ARG A 205 -16.96 -22.86 3.16
N ARG A 206 -17.84 -22.00 3.70
CA ARG A 206 -19.24 -22.32 3.99
C ARG A 206 -20.13 -22.30 2.73
N ASP A 207 -19.87 -21.37 1.81
CA ASP A 207 -20.58 -21.26 0.52
C ASP A 207 -20.23 -22.41 -0.45
N ALA A 208 -18.97 -22.87 -0.44
CA ALA A 208 -18.54 -24.01 -1.24
C ALA A 208 -19.23 -25.33 -0.80
N GLN A 209 -19.45 -25.52 0.50
CA GLN A 209 -20.15 -26.69 1.04
C GLN A 209 -21.66 -26.70 0.76
N GLN A 210 -22.29 -25.54 0.61
CA GLN A 210 -23.71 -25.43 0.27
C GLN A 210 -23.98 -25.70 -1.22
N ARG A 211 -23.07 -25.31 -2.12
CA ARG A 211 -23.19 -25.54 -3.57
C ARG A 211 -22.99 -27.00 -3.98
N LEU A 212 -22.15 -27.74 -3.27
CA LEU A 212 -21.94 -29.18 -3.49
C LEU A 212 -23.15 -30.05 -3.12
N ARG A 213 -24.13 -29.53 -2.38
CA ARG A 213 -25.38 -30.25 -2.03
C ARG A 213 -26.53 -30.02 -3.02
N ALA A 214 -26.34 -29.19 -4.05
CA ALA A 214 -27.42 -28.72 -4.91
C ALA A 214 -27.21 -29.02 -6.41
N LEU A 215 -26.43 -30.04 -6.77
CA LEU A 215 -26.33 -30.49 -8.16
C LEU A 215 -27.22 -31.72 -8.39
N PRO A 216 -28.16 -31.68 -9.35
CA PRO A 216 -28.92 -32.86 -9.74
C PRO A 216 -28.02 -33.84 -10.50
N SER A 217 -28.18 -35.12 -10.21
CA SER A 217 -27.51 -36.24 -10.87
C SER A 217 -27.75 -36.17 -12.38
N ILE A 218 -26.67 -36.09 -13.17
CA ILE A 218 -26.74 -36.20 -14.63
C ILE A 218 -26.58 -37.68 -14.97
N ASP A 219 -27.67 -38.28 -15.44
CA ASP A 219 -27.67 -39.64 -15.96
C ASP A 219 -26.88 -39.72 -17.28
N VAL A 220 -26.10 -40.79 -17.35
CA VAL A 220 -25.19 -41.18 -18.43
C VAL A 220 -25.99 -41.74 -19.60
N LEU A 221 -25.65 -41.32 -20.82
CA LEU A 221 -25.89 -42.08 -22.06
C LEU A 221 -24.58 -42.20 -22.84
#